data_AF-Q2C8V0-F1
#
_entry.id   AF-Q2C8V0-F1
#
_cell.length_a   1.000
_cell.length_b   1.000
_cell.length_c   1.000
_cell.angle_alpha   90.00
_cell.angle_beta   90.00
_cell.angle_gamma   90.00
#
_symmetry.space_group_name_H-M   'P 1'
#
loop_
_entity.id
_entity.type
_entity.pdbx_description
1 polymer ?
#
loop_
_entity_poly.entity_id
_entity_poly.type
_entity_poly.pdbx_seq_one_letter_code
_entity_poly.pdbx_strand_id
1 'polypeptide(L)'
;MNKAKLSLLRIKALIIKELRQLSRDRITFAMIVMIPLVQLLLFGYAINTDVRNIPVAVVDQSHSTTGRMMVEAVKATQAVDVIHSYATPQQ
;
A
#
# COMPACT_ATOMS: atom_id res chain seq x y z
N MET A 1 0.94 -13.42 51.17
CA MET A 1 0.34 -12.93 49.90
C MET A 1 1.48 -12.62 48.92
N ASN A 2 1.53 -13.30 47.78
CA ASN A 2 2.68 -13.25 46.87
C ASN A 2 2.81 -11.83 46.25
N LYS A 3 3.97 -11.17 46.40
CA LYS A 3 4.18 -9.76 45.99
C LYS A 3 3.86 -9.53 44.51
N ALA A 4 4.07 -10.55 43.67
CA ALA A 4 3.72 -10.54 42.25
C ALA A 4 2.21 -10.43 41.97
N LYS A 5 1.34 -11.01 42.81
CA LYS A 5 -0.12 -10.87 42.63
C LYS A 5 -0.57 -9.44 42.94
N LEU A 6 0.05 -8.79 43.93
CA LEU A 6 -0.29 -7.42 44.32
C LEU A 6 0.16 -6.40 43.26
N SER A 7 1.33 -6.60 42.65
CA SER A 7 1.79 -5.74 41.54
C SER A 7 0.88 -5.86 40.32
N LEU A 8 0.45 -7.08 39.95
CA LEU A 8 -0.49 -7.30 38.84
C LEU A 8 -1.84 -6.61 39.08
N LEU A 9 -2.38 -6.68 40.31
CA LEU A 9 -3.60 -5.98 40.68
C LEU A 9 -3.47 -4.46 40.55
N ARG A 10 -2.33 -3.89 40.95
CA ARG A 10 -2.04 -2.45 40.82
C ARG A 10 -1.92 -2.02 39.36
N ILE A 11 -1.21 -2.79 38.54
CA ILE A 11 -1.08 -2.52 37.10
C ILE A 11 -2.45 -2.56 36.43
N LYS A 12 -3.27 -3.57 36.73
CA LYS A 12 -4.64 -3.65 36.20
C LYS A 12 -5.49 -2.44 36.62
N ALA A 13 -5.40 -2.02 37.88
CA ALA A 13 -6.11 -0.84 38.37
C ALA A 13 -5.67 0.45 37.65
N LEU A 14 -4.37 0.60 37.41
CA LEU A 14 -3.81 1.72 36.65
C LEU A 14 -4.31 1.72 35.20
N ILE A 15 -4.25 0.58 34.52
CA ILE A 15 -4.75 0.43 33.14
C ILE A 15 -6.22 0.83 33.05
N ILE A 16 -7.06 0.33 33.97
CA ILE A 16 -8.50 0.67 33.98
C ILE A 16 -8.71 2.17 34.20
N LYS A 17 -7.92 2.80 35.07
CA LYS A 17 -7.97 4.25 35.29
C LYS A 17 -7.64 5.02 34.00
N GLU A 18 -6.52 4.68 33.36
CA GLU A 18 -6.07 5.39 32.15
C GLU A 18 -7.02 5.17 30.98
N LEU A 19 -7.56 3.95 30.78
CA LEU A 19 -8.57 3.68 29.75
C LEU A 19 -9.87 4.45 29.99
N ARG A 20 -10.30 4.60 31.25
CA ARG A 20 -11.47 5.42 31.60
C ARG A 20 -11.19 6.91 31.37
N GLN A 21 -9.98 7.37 31.64
CA GLN A 21 -9.58 8.75 31.36
C GLN A 21 -9.55 9.03 29.86
N LEU A 22 -8.95 8.12 29.07
CA LEU A 22 -8.87 8.22 27.62
C LEU A 22 -10.26 8.20 26.97
N SER A 23 -11.16 7.31 27.41
CA SER A 23 -12.52 7.23 26.87
C SER A 23 -13.37 8.47 27.17
N ARG A 24 -13.05 9.22 28.23
CA ARG A 24 -13.74 10.48 28.55
C ARG A 24 -13.19 11.67 27.76
N ASP A 25 -11.92 11.62 27.39
CA ASP A 25 -11.31 12.56 26.45
C ASP A 25 -11.66 12.19 25.01
N ARG A 26 -12.83 12.66 24.56
CA ARG A 26 -13.38 12.37 23.24
C ARG A 26 -12.48 12.82 22.11
N ILE A 27 -11.73 13.91 22.27
CA ILE A 27 -10.87 14.45 21.22
C ILE A 27 -9.65 13.55 21.07
N THR A 28 -8.98 13.22 22.17
CA THR A 28 -7.82 12.32 22.14
C THR A 28 -8.21 10.94 21.64
N PHE A 29 -9.33 10.39 22.10
CA PHE A 29 -9.86 9.12 21.60
C PHE A 29 -10.18 9.19 20.11
N ALA A 30 -10.84 10.25 19.65
CA ALA A 30 -11.14 10.45 18.23
C ALA A 30 -9.86 10.55 17.39
N MET A 31 -8.83 11.26 17.83
CA MET A 31 -7.56 11.34 17.07
C MET A 31 -6.89 9.96 16.94
N ILE A 32 -6.81 9.20 18.04
CA ILE A 32 -6.19 7.86 18.06
C ILE A 32 -6.91 6.91 17.10
N VAL A 33 -8.23 7.04 16.93
CA VAL A 33 -9.03 6.14 16.08
C VAL A 33 -9.16 6.67 14.65
N MET A 34 -9.47 7.95 14.50
CA MET A 34 -9.79 8.57 13.20
C MET A 34 -8.56 8.79 12.33
N ILE A 35 -7.42 9.20 12.89
CA ILE A 35 -6.21 9.43 12.08
C ILE A 35 -5.77 8.13 11.38
N PRO A 36 -5.63 6.98 12.07
CA PRO A 36 -5.31 5.72 11.41
C PRO A 36 -6.39 5.23 10.45
N LEU A 37 -7.68 5.46 10.76
CA LEU A 37 -8.78 5.11 9.85
C LEU A 37 -8.70 5.88 8.54
N VAL A 38 -8.51 7.21 8.61
CA VAL A 38 -8.33 8.04 7.42
C VAL A 38 -7.09 7.62 6.66
N GLN A 39 -5.98 7.34 7.34
CA GLN A 39 -4.77 6.82 6.69
C GLN A 39 -5.04 5.49 5.97
N LEU A 40 -5.76 4.56 6.58
CA LEU A 40 -6.10 3.27 5.97
C LEU A 40 -7.03 3.46 4.76
N LEU A 41 -8.00 4.36 4.83
CA LEU A 41 -8.87 4.69 3.70
C LEU A 41 -8.10 5.36 2.57
N LEU A 42 -7.26 6.34 2.89
CA LEU A 42 -6.41 7.04 1.91
C LEU A 42 -5.46 6.06 1.24
N PHE A 43 -4.76 5.20 2.00
CA PHE A 43 -3.89 4.20 1.41
C PHE A 43 -4.66 3.12 0.68
N GLY A 44 -5.79 2.64 1.20
CA GLY A 44 -6.63 1.65 0.52
C GLY A 44 -7.20 2.17 -0.80
N TYR A 45 -7.50 3.47 -0.88
CA TYR A 45 -7.98 4.11 -2.10
C TYR A 45 -6.84 4.52 -3.05
N ALA A 46 -5.74 5.07 -2.53
CA ALA A 46 -4.63 5.59 -3.32
C ALA A 46 -3.67 4.49 -3.80
N ILE A 47 -3.57 3.36 -3.09
CA ILE A 47 -2.82 2.20 -3.57
C ILE A 47 -3.62 1.57 -4.69
N ASN A 48 -3.31 1.98 -5.92
CA ASN A 48 -3.73 1.25 -7.10
C ASN A 48 -2.77 0.07 -7.30
N THR A 49 -3.24 -1.15 -7.03
CA THR A 49 -2.47 -2.38 -7.29
C THR A 49 -2.51 -2.81 -8.75
N ASP A 50 -3.36 -2.17 -9.57
CA ASP A 50 -3.52 -2.49 -10.97
C ASP A 50 -2.53 -1.67 -11.79
N VAL A 51 -1.44 -2.33 -12.18
CA VAL A 51 -0.41 -1.75 -13.04
C VAL A 51 -0.92 -1.82 -14.48
N ARG A 52 -1.62 -0.78 -14.93
CA ARG A 52 -2.11 -0.64 -16.31
C ARG A 52 -1.60 0.65 -16.93
N ASN A 53 -1.56 0.64 -18.26
CA ASN A 53 -1.29 1.84 -19.06
C ASN A 53 0.07 2.49 -18.78
N ILE A 54 1.10 1.70 -18.45
CA ILE A 54 2.45 2.24 -18.36
C ILE A 54 2.91 2.63 -19.77
N PRO A 55 3.22 3.90 -20.06
CA PRO A 55 3.73 4.30 -21.35
C PRO A 55 5.13 3.72 -21.54
N VAL A 56 5.31 2.89 -22.56
CA VAL A 56 6.60 2.28 -22.91
C VAL A 56 6.94 2.49 -24.37
N ALA A 57 8.24 2.51 -24.67
CA ALA A 57 8.76 2.44 -26.02
C ALA A 57 9.31 1.04 -26.29
N VAL A 58 9.19 0.57 -27.53
CA VAL A 58 9.69 -0.74 -27.96
C VAL A 58 10.83 -0.55 -28.96
N VAL A 59 11.91 -1.30 -28.77
CA VAL A 59 13.04 -1.40 -29.72
C VAL A 59 13.18 -2.87 -30.11
N ASP A 60 12.78 -3.23 -31.33
CA ASP A 60 12.97 -4.58 -31.87
C ASP A 60 14.11 -4.58 -32.90
N GLN A 61 15.30 -5.00 -32.46
CA GLN A 61 16.48 -5.16 -33.32
C GLN A 61 16.51 -6.51 -34.04
N SER A 62 15.68 -7.47 -33.58
CA SER A 62 15.70 -8.83 -34.12
C SER A 62 14.90 -8.95 -35.41
N HIS A 63 13.89 -8.08 -35.59
CA HIS A 63 12.89 -8.11 -36.67
C HIS A 63 12.29 -9.50 -36.92
N SER A 64 12.35 -10.36 -35.90
CA SER A 64 11.98 -11.77 -35.99
C SER A 64 10.50 -11.95 -35.67
N THR A 65 9.91 -13.06 -36.13
CA THR A 65 8.52 -13.40 -35.80
C THR A 65 8.36 -13.59 -34.29
N THR A 66 9.37 -14.14 -33.61
CA THR A 66 9.40 -14.27 -32.15
C THR A 66 9.40 -12.91 -31.44
N GLY A 67 10.18 -11.94 -31.94
CA GLY A 67 10.20 -10.57 -31.40
C GLY A 67 8.82 -9.91 -31.47
N ARG A 68 8.15 -10.00 -32.64
CA ARG A 68 6.78 -9.52 -32.83
C ARG A 68 5.78 -10.19 -31.87
N MET A 69 5.86 -11.52 -31.73
CA MET A 69 4.98 -12.26 -30.82
C MET A 69 5.18 -11.86 -29.35
N MET A 70 6.42 -11.60 -28.92
CA MET A 70 6.70 -11.12 -27.56
C MET A 70 6.10 -9.73 -27.31
N VAL A 71 6.25 -8.81 -28.26
CA VAL A 71 5.67 -7.46 -28.15
C VAL A 71 4.15 -7.53 -28.03
N GLU A 72 3.49 -8.35 -28.85
CA GLU A 72 2.04 -8.53 -28.78
C GLU A 72 1.60 -9.24 -27.48
N ALA A 73 2.35 -10.23 -27.01
CA ALA A 73 2.08 -10.89 -25.72
C ALA A 73 2.17 -9.91 -24.55
N VAL A 74 3.14 -9.00 -24.56
CA VAL A 74 3.30 -7.96 -23.53
C VAL A 74 2.18 -6.93 -23.62
N LYS A 75 1.78 -6.46 -24.82
CA LYS A 75 0.61 -5.58 -25.00
C LYS A 75 -0.69 -6.23 -24.49
N ALA A 76 -0.86 -7.53 -24.72
CA ALA A 76 -2.04 -8.28 -24.30
C ALA A 76 -2.21 -8.34 -22.77
N THR A 77 -1.14 -8.12 -21.99
CA THR A 77 -1.23 -8.02 -20.52
C THR A 77 -1.94 -6.75 -20.04
N GLN A 78 -2.11 -5.75 -20.93
CA GLN A 78 -2.66 -4.42 -20.62
C GLN A 78 -1.86 -3.64 -19.55
N ALA A 79 -0.69 -4.15 -19.16
CA ALA A 79 0.18 -3.50 -18.20
C ALA A 79 0.88 -2.28 -18.82
N VAL A 80 1.15 -2.34 -20.12
CA VAL A 80 1.89 -1.32 -20.85
C VAL A 80 1.13 -0.84 -22.09
N ASP A 81 1.25 0.45 -22.37
CA ASP A 81 0.82 1.08 -23.61
C ASP A 81 2.06 1.41 -24.43
N VAL A 82 2.21 0.75 -25.58
CA VAL A 82 3.33 1.01 -26.50
C VAL A 82 3.05 2.31 -27.25
N ILE A 83 3.70 3.40 -26.83
CA ILE A 83 3.50 4.74 -27.41
C ILE A 83 4.44 4.99 -28.59
N HIS A 84 5.63 4.39 -28.59
CA HIS A 84 6.63 4.58 -29.63
C HIS A 84 7.37 3.27 -29.95
N SER A 85 7.79 3.15 -31.20
CA SER A 85 8.69 2.09 -31.65
C SER A 85 9.91 2.74 -32.28
N TYR A 86 11.10 2.38 -31.81
CA TYR A 86 12.37 2.91 -32.30
C TYR A 86 13.20 1.80 -32.93
N ALA A 87 14.10 2.20 -33.84
CA ALA A 87 15.02 1.26 -34.47
C ALA A 87 16.23 0.97 -33.58
N THR A 88 16.60 1.93 -32.72
CA THR A 88 17.76 1.81 -31.83
C THR A 88 17.44 2.29 -30.41
N PRO A 89 18.12 1.77 -29.37
CA PRO A 89 17.90 2.19 -27.98
C PRO A 89 18.33 3.61 -27.65
N GLN A 90 19.06 4.28 -28.54
CA GLN A 90 19.60 5.62 -28.34
C GLN A 90 18.64 6.73 -28.81
N GLN A 91 17.48 6.36 -29.35
CA GLN A 91 16.40 7.26 -29.78
C GLN A 91 15.36 7.40 -28.67
#